data_AF-A0AAV2HNZ8-F1
#
_entry.id   AF-A0AAV2HNZ8-F1
#
_cell.length_a   1.000
_cell.length_b   1.000
_cell.length_c   1.000
_cell.angle_alpha   90.00
_cell.angle_beta   90.00
_cell.angle_gamma   90.00
#
_symmetry.space_group_name_H-M   'P 1'
#
loop_
_entity.id
_entity.type
_entity.pdbx_description
1 polymer ?
#
loop_
_entity_poly.entity_id
_entity_poly.type
_entity_poly.pdbx_seq_one_letter_code
_entity_poly.pdbx_strand_id
1 'polypeptide(L)' 'VAWRWLAPFPNLFLGLTPLITYLSAREAANTAQHIPLDRLLLETDAPYFVPRTSVKVIN' A
#
# COMPACT_ATOMS: atom_id res chain seq x y z
N VAL A 1 1.38 4.90 13.71
CA VAL A 1 1.48 6.15 12.89
C VAL A 1 0.20 6.45 12.12
N ALA A 2 -0.44 5.48 11.44
CA ALA A 2 -1.66 5.69 10.65
C ALA A 2 -2.84 6.36 11.40
N TRP A 3 -3.15 5.92 12.63
CA TRP A 3 -4.25 6.46 13.43
C TRP A 3 -4.18 7.97 13.70
N ARG A 4 -2.98 8.54 13.78
CA ARG A 4 -2.78 9.99 13.96
C ARG A 4 -3.34 10.80 12.81
N TRP A 5 -3.48 10.20 11.63
CA TRP A 5 -4.02 10.83 10.43
C TRP A 5 -5.49 10.45 10.20
N LEU A 6 -5.88 9.20 10.43
CA LEU A 6 -7.26 8.75 10.23
C LEU A 6 -8.26 9.40 11.20
N ALA A 7 -7.84 9.70 12.43
CA ALA A 7 -8.72 10.28 13.45
C ALA A 7 -9.17 11.73 13.13
N PRO A 8 -8.27 12.69 12.82
CA PRO A 8 -8.67 14.07 12.54
C PRO A 8 -9.29 14.27 11.15
N PHE A 9 -9.06 13.36 10.19
CA PHE A 9 -9.49 13.53 8.80
C PHE A 9 -10.48 12.43 8.39
N PRO A 10 -11.80 12.64 8.55
CA PRO A 10 -12.79 11.60 8.28
C PRO A 10 -12.85 11.16 6.81
N ASN A 11 -12.40 11.99 5.88
CA ASN A 11 -12.34 11.70 4.44
C ASN A 11 -10.93 11.32 3.97
N LEU A 12 -10.00 11.02 4.88
CA LEU A 12 -8.67 10.55 4.54
C LEU A 12 -8.68 9.04 4.33
N PHE A 13 -8.12 8.63 3.20
CA PHE A 13 -7.89 7.26 2.81
C PHE A 13 -6.39 7.01 2.77
N LEU A 14 -5.97 5.81 3.13
CA LEU A 14 -4.57 5.41 3.12
C LEU A 14 -4.36 4.30 2.11
N GLY A 15 -3.47 4.52 1.15
CA GLY A 15 -2.97 3.47 0.28
C GLY A 15 -1.65 2.91 0.77
N LEU A 16 -1.43 1.63 0.47
CA LEU A 16 -0.16 0.95 0.66
C LEU A 16 0.36 0.53 -0.72
N THR A 17 1.51 1.07 -1.12
CA THR A 17 2.16 0.68 -2.37
C THR A 17 2.60 -0.78 -2.32
N PRO A 18 2.91 -1.42 -3.47
CA PRO A 18 3.39 -2.80 -3.49
C PRO A 18 4.70 -3.05 -2.75
N LEU A 19 5.35 -2.01 -2.19
CA LEU A 19 6.46 -2.16 -1.27
C LEU A 19 6.14 -3.13 -0.11
N ILE A 20 4.88 -3.20 0.33
CA ILE A 20 4.47 -4.14 1.38
C ILE A 20 4.61 -5.63 1.00
N THR A 21 4.86 -5.94 -0.28
CA THR A 21 5.09 -7.32 -0.75
C THR A 21 6.54 -7.79 -0.52
N TYR A 22 7.46 -6.89 -0.17
CA TYR A 22 8.82 -7.26 0.21
C TYR A 22 8.87 -7.79 1.65
N LEU A 23 9.58 -8.89 1.88
CA LEU A 23 9.73 -9.51 3.20
C LEU A 23 10.33 -8.54 4.26
N SER A 24 11.15 -7.58 3.82
CA SER A 24 11.73 -6.55 4.69
C SER A 24 10.71 -5.50 5.15
N ALA A 25 9.58 -5.35 4.48
CA ALA A 25 8.58 -4.31 4.74
C ALA A 25 7.48 -4.76 5.72
N ARG A 26 7.77 -5.71 6.60
CA ARG A 26 6.78 -6.35 7.48
C ARG A 26 6.01 -5.36 8.36
N GLU A 27 6.69 -4.34 8.90
CA GLU A 27 6.05 -3.28 9.69
C GLU A 27 5.04 -2.45 8.86
N ALA A 28 5.39 -2.13 7.62
CA ALA A 28 4.50 -1.43 6.70
C ALA A 28 3.30 -2.32 6.32
N ALA A 29 3.53 -3.61 6.04
CA ALA A 29 2.46 -4.57 5.76
C ALA A 29 1.50 -4.74 6.95
N ASN A 30 2.03 -4.86 8.18
CA ASN A 30 1.24 -5.00 9.41
C ASN A 30 0.35 -3.76 9.69
N THR A 31 0.70 -2.59 9.13
CA THR A 31 -0.14 -1.39 9.28
C THR A 31 -1.52 -1.58 8.65
N ALA A 32 -1.66 -2.41 7.61
CA ALA A 32 -2.94 -2.70 6.96
C ALA A 32 -4.00 -3.20 7.94
N GLN A 33 -3.61 -4.00 8.94
CA GLN A 33 -4.51 -4.56 9.96
C GLN A 33 -5.17 -3.50 10.85
N HIS A 34 -4.63 -2.28 10.87
CA HIS A 34 -5.06 -1.20 11.74
C HIS A 34 -5.81 -0.09 10.97
N ILE A 35 -5.98 -0.22 9.66
CA ILE A 35 -6.70 0.73 8.82
C ILE A 35 -8.11 0.18 8.58
N PRO A 36 -9.19 0.96 8.83
CA PRO A 36 -10.53 0.56 8.46
C PRO A 36 -10.60 0.18 6.97
N LEU A 37 -11.22 -0.96 6.66
CA LEU A 37 -11.19 -1.51 5.30
C LEU A 37 -11.84 -0.58 4.26
N ASP A 38 -12.85 0.18 4.68
CA ASP A 38 -13.52 1.23 3.88
C ASP A 38 -12.64 2.46 3.63
N ARG A 39 -11.45 2.53 4.23
CA ARG A 39 -10.47 3.61 4.08
C ARG A 39 -9.08 3.14 3.63
N LEU A 40 -8.95 1.86 3.29
CA LEU A 40 -7.72 1.26 2.77
C LEU A 40 -7.78 1.18 1.23
N LEU A 41 -6.80 1.79 0.56
CA LEU A 41 -6.70 1.77 -0.89
C LEU A 41 -5.69 0.74 -1.38
N LEU A 42 -6.01 0.09 -2.50
CA LEU A 42 -5.07 -0.74 -3.25
C LEU A 42 -4.30 0.13 -4.25
N GLU A 43 -2.98 0.00 -4.28
CA GLU A 43 -2.12 0.74 -5.19
C GLU A 43 -1.16 -0.19 -5.93
N THR A 44 -0.83 0.14 -7.17
CA THR A 44 0.23 -0.52 -7.95
C THR A 44 1.50 0.32 -8.02
N ASP A 45 1.37 1.64 -7.86
CA ASP A 45 2.44 2.62 -8.03
C ASP A 45 3.30 2.35 -9.29
N ALA A 46 2.60 2.06 -10.40
CA ALA A 46 3.22 1.93 -11.71
C ALA A 46 3.80 3.30 -12.13
N PRO A 47 4.99 3.33 -12.77
CA PRO A 47 5.71 2.21 -13.38
C PRO A 47 6.75 1.52 -12.48
N TYR A 48 6.76 1.79 -11.17
CA TYR A 48 7.88 1.42 -10.30
C TYR A 48 7.85 -0.05 -9.83
N PHE A 49 6.68 -0.57 -9.46
CA PHE A 49 6.55 -1.92 -8.89
C PHE A 49 6.03 -2.94 -9.91
N VAL A 50 6.81 -3.17 -10.96
CA VAL A 50 6.51 -4.17 -11.99
C VAL A 50 6.42 -5.57 -11.36
N PRO A 51 5.28 -6.29 -11.48
CA PRO A 51 5.13 -7.62 -10.90
C PRO A 51 6.16 -8.60 -11.44
N ARG A 52 6.75 -9.44 -10.58
CA ARG A 52 7.79 -10.41 -10.97
C ARG A 52 7.34 -11.40 -12.05
N THR A 53 6.06 -11.69 -12.13
CA THR A 53 5.46 -12.58 -13.13
C THR A 53 5.12 -11.89 -14.45
N SER A 54 5.26 -10.57 -14.53
CA SER A 54 4.96 -9.84 -15.77
C SER A 54 6.11 -9.99 -16.77
N VAL A 55 5.75 -10.34 -18.01
CA VAL A 55 6.69 -10.33 -19.13
C VAL A 55 7.04 -8.88 -19.43
N LYS A 56 8.33 -8.52 -19.37
CA LYS A 56 8.77 -7.23 -19.93
C LYS A 56 8.56 -7.30 -21.44
N VAL A 57 7.56 -6.57 -21.95
CA VAL A 57 7.47 -6.27 -23.37
C VAL A 57 8.61 -5.29 -23.67
N ILE A 58 9.73 -5.84 -24.13
CA ILE A 58 10.85 -5.07 -24.68
C ILE A 58 10.45 -4.66 -26.10
N ASN A 59 10.34 -3.35 -26.34
CA ASN A 59 10.34 -2.74 -27.67
C ASN A 59 11.77 -2.59 -28.17
#